data_AF-A0A564Y0K5-F1
#
_entry.id   AF-A0A564Y0K5-F1
#
_cell.length_a   1.000
_cell.length_b   1.000
_cell.length_c   1.000
_cell.angle_alpha   90.00
_cell.angle_beta   90.00
_cell.angle_gamma   90.00
#
_symmetry.space_group_name_H-M   'P 1'
#
loop_
_entity.id
_entity.type
_entity.pdbx_description
1 polymer ?
#
loop_
_entity_poly.entity_id
_entity_poly.type
_entity_poly.pdbx_seq_one_letter_code
_entity_poly.pdbx_strand_id
1 'polypeptide(L)'
;MIQLAIIFMCFFSSAFAGNGEVLGSRVITSSSGKVGPMYFKSTDRFSTFLRRVQTIEVGEQLTIENDNCIMNGSTVGSPCKMQPDQTVITFNEVPNYDYLILSSKSEIYTVYFAKNCKFPTPPAGEIIVEKSIPLYRFLDSKTE
;
A
#
# COMPACT_ATOMS: atom_id res chain seq x y z
N MET A 1 -13.43 -6.86 -21.30
CA MET A 1 -12.37 -5.88 -21.60
C MET A 1 -12.58 -4.57 -20.81
N ILE A 2 -12.71 -4.65 -19.48
CA ILE A 2 -12.75 -3.47 -18.59
C ILE A 2 -11.59 -3.54 -17.57
N GLN A 3 -10.91 -4.69 -17.51
CA GLN A 3 -9.89 -5.00 -16.51
C GLN A 3 -8.51 -4.38 -16.82
N LEU A 4 -8.26 -3.93 -18.05
CA LEU A 4 -6.97 -3.32 -18.45
C LEU A 4 -6.89 -1.81 -18.18
N ALA A 5 -8.03 -1.10 -18.13
CA ALA A 5 -8.03 0.37 -18.06
C ALA A 5 -7.60 0.91 -16.67
N ILE A 6 -7.75 0.12 -15.61
CA ILE A 6 -7.42 0.54 -14.24
C ILE A 6 -5.90 0.54 -13.99
N ILE A 7 -5.14 -0.22 -14.79
CA ILE A 7 -3.69 -0.38 -14.62
C ILE A 7 -2.91 0.86 -15.10
N PHE A 8 -3.46 1.64 -16.04
CA PHE A 8 -2.71 2.72 -16.71
C PHE A 8 -2.76 4.09 -16.00
N MET A 9 -3.62 4.26 -14.98
CA MET A 9 -3.85 5.56 -14.33
C MET A 9 -3.46 5.59 -12.85
N CYS A 10 -2.40 4.86 -12.49
CA CYS A 10 -1.90 4.83 -11.12
C CYS A 10 -0.43 5.29 -11.10
N PHE A 11 -0.18 6.49 -10.57
CA PHE A 11 1.16 6.98 -10.26
C PHE A 11 1.76 6.11 -9.15
N PHE A 12 2.53 5.08 -9.51
CA PHE A 12 3.11 4.13 -8.56
C PHE A 12 4.59 4.46 -8.31
N SER A 13 4.90 5.12 -7.19
CA SER A 13 6.28 5.34 -6.75
C SER A 13 6.81 4.11 -6.00
N SER A 14 7.83 3.47 -6.59
CA SER A 14 8.55 2.25 -6.18
C SER A 14 9.94 2.41 -5.55
N ALA A 15 10.32 1.82 -4.40
CA ALA A 15 11.75 1.66 -4.08
C ALA A 15 12.05 0.38 -3.28
N PHE A 16 13.29 -0.12 -3.30
CA PHE A 16 13.77 -1.15 -2.36
C PHE A 16 14.58 -0.49 -1.25
N ALA A 17 14.38 -0.93 -0.01
CA ALA A 17 15.37 -0.69 1.05
C ALA A 17 16.55 -1.66 0.86
N GLY A 18 17.75 -1.27 1.33
CA GLY A 18 18.98 -2.07 1.18
C GLY A 18 18.95 -3.46 1.85
N ASN A 19 17.89 -3.77 2.62
CA ASN A 19 17.63 -5.06 3.26
C ASN A 19 16.66 -5.96 2.48
N GLY A 20 16.22 -5.57 1.28
CA GLY A 20 15.23 -6.30 0.47
C GLY A 20 13.77 -5.99 0.82
N GLU A 21 13.50 -5.10 1.77
CA GLU A 21 12.13 -4.65 2.04
C GLU A 21 11.61 -3.77 0.91
N VAL A 22 10.36 -4.04 0.57
CA VAL A 22 9.60 -3.31 -0.43
C VAL A 22 9.10 -1.99 0.16
N LEU A 23 9.54 -0.88 -0.43
CA LEU A 23 9.06 0.47 -0.12
C LEU A 23 8.05 0.95 -1.16
N GLY A 24 6.94 1.50 -0.69
CA GLY A 24 5.98 2.22 -1.51
C GLY A 24 4.68 1.47 -1.80
N SER A 25 4.08 1.85 -2.93
CA SER A 25 2.73 1.44 -3.36
C SER A 25 2.61 -0.07 -3.54
N ARG A 26 1.44 -0.63 -3.22
CA ARG A 26 1.21 -2.09 -3.28
C ARG A 26 -0.27 -2.46 -3.35
N VAL A 27 -0.54 -3.72 -3.67
CA VAL A 27 -1.89 -4.30 -3.62
C VAL A 27 -1.93 -5.33 -2.48
N ILE A 28 -2.95 -5.23 -1.63
CA ILE A 28 -3.23 -6.16 -0.54
C ILE A 28 -4.44 -7.00 -0.92
N THR A 29 -4.26 -8.32 -0.94
CA THR A 29 -5.32 -9.27 -1.33
C THR A 29 -5.95 -10.01 -0.14
N SER A 30 -5.40 -9.81 1.06
CA SER A 30 -5.91 -10.41 2.30
C SER A 30 -7.36 -9.98 2.55
N SER A 31 -8.21 -10.96 2.84
CA SER A 31 -9.64 -10.76 3.05
C SER A 31 -10.03 -10.42 4.49
N SER A 32 -9.10 -10.60 5.42
CA SER A 32 -9.23 -10.35 6.87
C SER A 32 -7.85 -10.42 7.54
N GLY A 33 -7.78 -9.92 8.77
CA GLY A 33 -6.58 -10.01 9.61
C GLY A 33 -5.62 -8.83 9.49
N LYS A 34 -4.50 -8.94 10.20
CA LYS A 34 -3.46 -7.91 10.30
C LYS A 34 -2.75 -7.73 8.95
N VAL A 35 -2.49 -6.48 8.57
CA VAL A 35 -1.75 -6.16 7.33
C VAL A 35 -0.64 -5.17 7.63
N GLY A 36 0.55 -5.51 7.16
CA GLY A 36 1.79 -4.77 7.41
C GLY A 36 2.78 -5.58 8.27
N PRO A 37 3.91 -4.97 8.65
CA PRO A 37 4.25 -3.57 8.43
C PRO A 37 4.43 -3.23 6.93
N MET A 38 3.85 -2.10 6.52
CA MET A 38 4.05 -1.53 5.19
C MET A 38 4.98 -0.34 5.32
N TYR A 39 5.97 -0.29 4.43
CA TYR A 39 7.03 0.70 4.47
C TYR A 39 6.94 1.63 3.29
N PHE A 40 7.12 2.93 3.54
CA PHE A 40 7.11 3.98 2.53
C PHE A 40 8.36 4.83 2.75
N LYS A 41 9.08 5.13 1.67
CA LYS A 41 10.18 6.08 1.76
C LYS A 41 9.57 7.44 2.08
N SER A 42 10.04 8.07 3.15
CA SER A 42 9.66 9.43 3.51
C SER A 42 10.81 10.35 3.12
N THR A 43 10.55 11.30 2.23
CA THR A 43 11.43 12.47 2.08
C THR A 43 10.83 13.72 2.73
N ASP A 44 9.53 13.70 3.01
CA ASP A 44 8.72 14.76 3.60
C ASP A 44 7.63 14.19 4.52
N ARG A 45 6.95 15.04 5.28
CA ARG A 45 5.74 14.63 6.02
C ARG A 45 4.60 14.30 5.05
N PHE A 46 4.03 13.10 5.19
CA PHE A 46 2.85 12.68 4.44
C PHE A 46 1.54 13.14 5.09
N SER A 47 0.60 13.55 4.26
CA SER A 47 -0.82 13.48 4.56
C SER A 47 -1.33 12.10 4.18
N THR A 48 -1.94 11.40 5.13
CA THR A 48 -2.41 10.02 4.95
C THR A 48 -3.92 9.94 4.97
N PHE A 49 -4.51 9.32 3.94
CA PHE A 49 -5.96 9.21 3.77
C PHE A 49 -6.36 7.76 3.49
N LEU A 50 -7.34 7.26 4.22
CA LEU A 50 -7.84 5.90 4.10
C LEU A 50 -9.31 5.93 3.68
N ARG A 51 -9.64 5.20 2.61
CA ARG A 51 -11.02 5.08 2.12
C ARG A 51 -11.60 3.72 2.45
N ARG A 52 -12.86 3.70 2.87
CA ARG A 52 -13.68 2.48 3.07
C ARG A 52 -14.63 2.26 1.88
N VAL A 53 -14.92 1.00 1.56
CA VAL A 53 -15.76 0.55 0.43
C VAL A 53 -17.17 1.18 0.43
N GLN A 54 -17.67 1.63 1.59
CA GLN A 54 -19.06 2.08 1.75
C GLN A 54 -19.20 3.59 2.07
N THR A 55 -18.10 4.35 2.08
CA THR A 55 -18.16 5.79 2.33
C THR A 55 -18.13 6.55 1.01
N ILE A 56 -19.14 7.38 0.77
CA ILE A 56 -19.24 8.27 -0.40
C ILE A 56 -18.28 9.47 -0.26
N GLU A 57 -17.79 9.72 0.96
CA GLU A 57 -16.88 10.83 1.28
C GLU A 57 -15.48 10.68 0.68
N VAL A 58 -14.81 11.83 0.55
CA VAL A 58 -13.36 11.94 0.35
C VAL A 58 -12.67 11.18 1.49
N GLY A 59 -11.63 10.39 1.19
CA GLY A 59 -10.99 9.48 2.15
C GLY A 59 -10.72 10.10 3.53
N GLU A 60 -10.90 9.32 4.58
CA GLU A 60 -10.79 9.77 5.98
C GLU A 60 -9.31 10.01 6.31
N GLN A 61 -9.02 11.09 7.03
CA GLN A 61 -7.65 11.36 7.46
C GLN A 61 -7.21 10.32 8.48
N LEU A 62 -6.10 9.65 8.18
CA LEU A 62 -5.39 8.77 9.11
C LEU A 62 -4.33 9.63 9.82
N THR A 63 -4.32 9.65 11.15
CA THR A 63 -3.25 10.30 11.94
C THR A 63 -2.37 9.24 12.60
N ILE A 64 -1.11 9.58 12.86
CA ILE A 64 -0.18 8.71 13.57
C ILE A 64 0.12 9.35 14.91
N GLU A 65 -0.29 8.70 16.00
CA GLU A 65 -0.17 9.21 17.37
C GLU A 65 0.29 8.08 18.30
N ASN A 66 1.36 8.29 19.05
CA ASN A 66 1.90 7.34 20.03
C ASN A 66 2.04 5.90 19.47
N ASP A 67 2.69 5.75 18.31
CA ASP A 67 2.86 4.50 17.58
C ASP A 67 1.58 3.85 17.04
N ASN A 68 0.44 4.55 17.04
CA ASN A 68 -0.85 4.04 16.56
C ASN A 68 -1.35 4.80 15.35
N CYS A 69 -1.99 4.08 14.42
CA CYS A 69 -2.78 4.67 13.35
C CYS A 69 -4.19 4.95 13.86
N ILE A 70 -4.57 6.22 13.93
CA ILE A 70 -5.86 6.69 14.42
C ILE A 70 -6.71 7.20 13.25
N MET A 71 -7.97 6.81 13.22
CA MET A 71 -8.94 7.29 12.25
C MET A 71 -10.26 7.56 12.95
N ASN A 72 -10.79 8.78 12.82
CA ASN A 72 -11.97 9.27 13.57
C ASN A 72 -11.89 8.97 15.08
N GLY A 73 -10.72 9.18 15.69
CA GLY A 73 -10.48 8.92 17.12
C GLY A 73 -10.35 7.44 17.52
N SER A 74 -10.52 6.50 16.59
CA SER A 74 -10.37 5.07 16.84
C SER A 74 -9.02 4.55 16.35
N THR A 75 -8.37 3.68 17.14
CA THR A 75 -7.14 3.01 16.69
C THR A 75 -7.48 1.92 15.67
N VAL A 76 -6.99 2.06 14.44
CA VAL A 76 -7.17 1.08 13.36
C VAL A 76 -5.92 0.25 13.10
N GLY A 77 -4.79 0.62 13.71
CA GLY A 77 -3.52 -0.03 13.41
C GLY A 77 -2.41 0.26 14.40
N SER A 78 -1.52 -0.73 14.58
CA SER A 78 -0.27 -0.60 15.33
C SER A 78 0.72 -1.72 14.93
N PRO A 79 2.04 -1.44 14.82
CA PRO A 79 2.67 -0.13 14.98
C PRO A 79 2.56 0.75 13.74
N CYS A 80 2.45 2.06 13.95
CA CYS A 80 2.51 3.09 12.92
C CYS A 80 3.50 4.18 13.31
N LYS A 81 4.45 4.51 12.44
CA LYS A 81 5.52 5.49 12.76
C LYS A 81 5.83 6.34 11.55
N MET A 82 6.03 7.63 11.77
CA MET A 82 6.57 8.54 10.76
C MET A 82 7.99 8.91 11.18
N GLN A 83 8.98 8.30 10.53
CA GLN A 83 10.40 8.58 10.71
C GLN A 83 10.90 9.48 9.56
N PRO A 84 12.04 10.16 9.72
CA PRO A 84 12.56 11.10 8.73
C PRO A 84 12.77 10.50 7.34
N ASP A 85 13.13 9.22 7.26
CA ASP A 85 13.44 8.48 6.04
C ASP A 85 12.38 7.45 5.66
N GLN A 86 11.50 7.09 6.60
CA GLN A 86 10.55 6.00 6.41
C GLN A 86 9.24 6.21 7.19
N THR A 87 8.11 5.93 6.55
CA THR A 87 6.82 5.79 7.21
C THR A 87 6.46 4.31 7.27
N VAL A 88 6.06 3.86 8.46
CA VAL A 88 5.59 2.49 8.73
C VAL A 88 4.11 2.55 9.05
N ILE A 89 3.31 1.73 8.36
CA ILE A 89 1.88 1.59 8.61
C ILE A 89 1.54 0.12 8.77
N THR A 90 0.87 -0.20 9.87
CA THR A 90 0.35 -1.54 10.13
C THR A 90 -1.11 -1.43 10.54
N PHE A 91 -2.01 -2.12 9.86
CA PHE A 91 -3.41 -2.23 10.25
C PHE A 91 -3.63 -3.48 11.10
N ASN A 92 -4.31 -3.33 12.24
CA ASN A 92 -4.57 -4.43 13.17
C ASN A 92 -5.53 -5.45 12.56
N GLU A 93 -6.50 -4.91 11.83
CA GLU A 93 -7.44 -5.64 11.01
C GLU A 93 -7.67 -4.81 9.75
N VAL A 94 -7.79 -5.48 8.61
CA VAL A 94 -8.19 -4.84 7.36
C VAL A 94 -9.68 -5.08 7.15
N PRO A 95 -10.55 -4.16 7.60
CA PRO A 95 -11.94 -4.14 7.18
C PRO A 95 -12.04 -3.84 5.68
N ASN A 96 -13.26 -3.64 5.18
CA ASN A 96 -13.55 -3.26 3.80
C ASN A 96 -12.97 -1.87 3.44
N TYR A 97 -11.65 -1.77 3.33
CA TYR A 97 -10.93 -0.62 2.77
C TYR A 97 -10.88 -0.74 1.25
N ASP A 98 -10.85 0.41 0.56
CA ASP A 98 -10.63 0.50 -0.90
C ASP A 98 -9.16 0.79 -1.18
N TYR A 99 -8.68 1.92 -0.65
CA TYR A 99 -7.29 2.32 -0.79
C TYR A 99 -6.82 3.20 0.38
N LEU A 100 -5.51 3.17 0.61
CA LEU A 100 -4.76 4.11 1.43
C LEU A 100 -3.90 4.96 0.50
N ILE A 101 -3.92 6.28 0.67
CA ILE A 101 -3.04 7.22 -0.03
C ILE A 101 -2.14 7.89 1.00
N LEU A 102 -0.84 7.92 0.72
CA LEU A 102 0.13 8.77 1.39
C LEU A 102 0.59 9.81 0.37
N SER A 103 0.44 11.09 0.67
CA SER A 103 0.77 12.18 -0.26
C SER A 103 1.60 13.25 0.43
N SER A 104 2.73 13.60 -0.18
CA SER A 104 3.57 14.74 0.17
C SER A 104 3.69 15.68 -1.05
N LYS A 105 4.57 16.68 -0.98
CA LYS A 105 4.84 17.56 -2.12
C LYS A 105 5.55 16.84 -3.26
N SER A 106 6.33 15.81 -2.94
CA SER A 106 7.29 15.15 -3.82
C SER A 106 6.90 13.72 -4.16
N GLU A 107 6.13 13.06 -3.30
CA GLU A 107 5.88 11.62 -3.37
C GLU A 107 4.40 11.33 -3.12
N ILE A 108 3.83 10.43 -3.93
CA ILE A 108 2.50 9.86 -3.73
C ILE A 108 2.63 8.34 -3.75
N TYR A 109 2.10 7.70 -2.70
CA TYR A 109 2.00 6.25 -2.58
C TYR A 109 0.54 5.84 -2.41
N THR A 110 0.18 4.73 -3.04
CA THR A 110 -1.16 4.16 -2.97
C THR A 110 -1.10 2.68 -2.62
N VAL A 111 -1.88 2.28 -1.62
CA VAL A 111 -2.14 0.88 -1.31
C VAL A 111 -3.56 0.55 -1.70
N TYR A 112 -3.77 -0.43 -2.58
CA TYR A 112 -5.09 -0.91 -2.96
C TYR A 112 -5.45 -2.16 -2.18
N PHE A 113 -6.66 -2.21 -1.64
CA PHE A 113 -7.19 -3.38 -0.93
C PHE A 113 -8.14 -4.14 -1.86
N ALA A 114 -7.60 -5.13 -2.56
CA ALA A 114 -8.32 -5.94 -3.54
C ALA A 114 -8.71 -7.30 -2.92
N LYS A 115 -9.70 -7.27 -2.01
CA LYS A 115 -10.19 -8.46 -1.33
C LYS A 115 -10.63 -9.54 -2.33
N ASN A 116 -10.23 -10.78 -2.07
CA ASN A 116 -10.52 -11.95 -2.92
C ASN A 116 -9.92 -11.89 -4.34
N CYS A 117 -9.04 -10.95 -4.64
CA CYS A 117 -8.29 -10.95 -5.89
C CYS A 117 -7.30 -12.13 -5.86
N LYS A 118 -7.53 -13.12 -6.74
CA LYS A 118 -6.60 -14.22 -6.98
C LYS A 118 -5.84 -13.90 -8.26
N PHE A 119 -4.53 -13.73 -8.15
CA PHE A 119 -3.68 -13.70 -9.32
C PHE A 119 -3.62 -15.12 -9.94
N PRO A 120 -3.66 -15.24 -11.28
CA PRO A 120 -3.55 -16.53 -11.94
C PRO A 120 -2.20 -17.18 -11.62
N THR A 121 -2.18 -18.51 -11.54
CA THR A 121 -0.92 -19.26 -11.48
C THR A 121 -0.19 -19.09 -12.82
N PRO A 122 1.06 -18.64 -12.83
CA PRO A 122 1.81 -18.36 -14.02
C PRO A 122 2.24 -19.70 -14.64
N PRO A 123 2.43 -19.73 -15.97
CA PRO A 123 3.06 -20.86 -16.66
C PRO A 123 4.44 -21.21 -16.06
N ALA A 124 4.88 -22.44 -16.27
CA ALA A 124 6.23 -22.86 -15.88
C ALA A 124 7.28 -21.98 -16.57
N GLY A 125 8.16 -21.36 -15.79
CA GLY A 125 9.15 -20.38 -16.26
C GLY A 125 8.75 -18.92 -16.03
N GLU A 126 7.51 -18.65 -15.61
CA GLU A 126 7.05 -17.33 -15.20
C GLU A 126 6.94 -17.25 -13.67
N ILE A 127 7.39 -16.13 -13.09
CA ILE A 127 7.47 -15.93 -11.63
C ILE A 127 6.22 -15.17 -11.16
N ILE A 128 5.45 -15.72 -10.20
CA ILE A 128 4.54 -14.89 -9.39
C ILE A 128 5.40 -14.11 -8.43
N VAL A 129 5.34 -12.80 -8.60
CA VAL A 129 5.82 -11.84 -7.63
C VAL A 129 4.91 -11.98 -6.39
N GLU A 130 5.43 -12.57 -5.30
CA GLU A 130 4.67 -12.82 -4.07
C GLU A 130 3.92 -11.57 -3.57
N LYS A 131 2.79 -11.83 -2.89
CA LYS A 131 1.64 -10.99 -2.50
C LYS A 131 1.88 -9.61 -1.83
N SER A 132 3.02 -8.96 -2.02
CA SER A 132 3.28 -7.61 -1.52
C SER A 132 4.51 -6.97 -2.17
N ILE A 133 4.59 -6.93 -3.50
CA ILE A 133 5.71 -6.27 -4.21
C ILE A 133 5.17 -5.19 -5.15
N PRO A 134 5.88 -4.06 -5.31
CA PRO A 134 5.44 -2.97 -6.15
C PRO A 134 5.71 -3.31 -7.61
N LEU A 135 4.86 -2.80 -8.49
CA LEU A 135 4.77 -3.24 -9.88
C LEU A 135 5.96 -2.85 -10.78
N TYR A 136 7.02 -2.21 -10.26
CA TYR A 136 8.17 -1.80 -11.10
C TYR A 136 9.07 -2.96 -11.55
N ARG A 137 8.93 -4.18 -11.01
CA ARG A 137 9.67 -5.34 -11.54
C ARG A 137 9.26 -5.70 -12.98
N PHE A 138 8.18 -5.12 -13.50
CA PHE A 138 7.76 -5.24 -14.89
C PHE A 138 8.28 -4.13 -15.81
N LEU A 139 9.11 -3.21 -15.31
CA LEU A 139 9.60 -2.06 -16.08
C LEU A 139 11.04 -2.16 -16.58
N ASP A 140 11.78 -3.25 -16.31
CA ASP A 140 13.05 -3.45 -16.98
C ASP A 140 13.32 -4.92 -17.32
N SER A 141 13.49 -5.16 -18.61
CA SER A 141 13.90 -6.40 -19.24
C SER A 141 15.34 -6.76 -18.86
N LYS A 142 15.56 -7.24 -17.63
CA LYS A 142 16.84 -7.87 -17.25
C LYS A 142 16.60 -9.24 -16.65
N THR A 143 16.83 -10.23 -17.51
CA THR A 143 17.02 -11.64 -17.22
C THR A 143 18.30 -11.81 -16.40
N GLU A 144 18.22 -12.60 -15.33
CA GLU A 144 19.37 -13.33 -14.79
C GLU A 144 19.03 -14.82 -14.86
#